data_AF-A0A147KGG3-F1
#
_entry.id   AF-A0A147KGG3-F1
#
_cell.length_a   1.000
_cell.length_b   1.000
_cell.length_c   1.000
_cell.angle_alpha   90.00
_cell.angle_beta   90.00
_cell.angle_gamma   90.00
#
_symmetry.space_group_name_H-M   'P 1'
#
loop_
_entity.id
_entity.type
_entity.pdbx_description
1 polymer ?
#
loop_
_entity_poly.entity_id
_entity_poly.type
_entity_poly.pdbx_seq_one_letter_code
_entity_poly.pdbx_strand_id
1 'polypeptide(L)'
;MPRWLPRAKNRTVTDEELDGLLDVLYKMRDGDFTVRLSPRDRQGRFGEVARVLNEVLDHCEQLSDELQRVSGIVSTDGRLSERVSISPARGAWGKSVRALNQMLDEVSEPVTSVARILDSVANGDLSQRVDLTSRHGELHGDLLRLAASVNRMADQMSEITDEVTRVAREVGTEGKLGG
;
A
#
# COMPACT_ATOMS: atom_id res chain seq x y z
N MET A 1 23.14 -38.00 -51.42
CA MET A 1 23.69 -36.63 -51.37
C MET A 1 22.97 -35.85 -50.28
N PRO A 2 23.64 -35.31 -49.26
CA PRO A 2 22.96 -34.67 -48.13
C PRO A 2 22.53 -33.23 -48.44
N ARG A 3 21.34 -32.91 -47.92
CA ARG A 3 20.53 -31.70 -48.06
C ARG A 3 21.21 -30.50 -47.39
N TRP A 4 21.55 -29.46 -48.15
CA TRP A 4 22.03 -28.17 -47.63
C TRP A 4 20.95 -27.52 -46.76
N LEU A 5 21.28 -27.25 -45.49
CA LEU A 5 20.51 -26.35 -44.62
C LEU A 5 21.03 -24.92 -44.84
N PRO A 6 20.17 -23.93 -45.18
CA PRO A 6 20.61 -22.54 -45.20
C PRO A 6 20.94 -22.10 -43.77
N ARG A 7 22.19 -21.69 -43.53
CA ARG A 7 22.60 -21.02 -42.30
C ARG A 7 21.74 -19.77 -42.12
N ALA A 8 21.06 -19.63 -40.99
CA ALA A 8 20.34 -18.41 -40.63
C ALA A 8 21.30 -17.20 -40.76
N LYS A 9 21.01 -16.29 -41.69
CA LYS A 9 21.79 -15.06 -41.85
C LYS A 9 21.66 -14.24 -40.57
N ASN A 10 22.78 -13.96 -39.91
CA ASN A 10 22.85 -13.01 -38.82
C ASN A 10 22.56 -11.61 -39.40
N ARG A 11 21.32 -11.13 -39.30
CA ARG A 11 20.95 -9.78 -39.78
C ARG A 11 21.61 -8.74 -38.87
N THR A 12 22.34 -7.80 -39.46
CA THR A 12 22.89 -6.64 -38.75
C THR A 12 21.74 -5.70 -38.37
N VAL A 13 21.79 -5.17 -37.14
CA VAL A 13 20.86 -4.14 -36.67
C VAL A 13 21.07 -2.87 -37.50
N THR A 14 19.96 -2.25 -37.92
CA THR A 14 19.97 -1.01 -38.73
C THR A 14 19.90 0.24 -37.84
N ASP A 15 20.33 1.38 -38.35
CA ASP A 15 20.24 2.65 -37.60
C ASP A 15 18.78 3.04 -37.31
N GLU A 16 17.85 2.79 -38.25
CA GLU A 16 16.41 2.99 -38.04
C GLU A 16 15.85 2.14 -36.88
N GLU A 17 16.38 0.91 -36.71
CA GLU A 17 16.04 0.06 -35.57
C GLU A 17 16.55 0.64 -34.24
N LEU A 18 17.75 1.21 -34.23
CA LEU A 18 18.32 1.86 -33.05
C LEU A 18 17.59 3.16 -32.71
N ASP A 19 17.24 3.96 -33.71
CA ASP A 19 16.47 5.20 -33.52
C ASP A 19 15.09 4.90 -32.93
N GLY A 20 14.41 3.86 -33.43
CA GLY A 20 13.14 3.41 -32.86
C GLY A 20 13.27 2.89 -31.42
N LEU A 21 14.38 2.22 -31.08
CA LEU A 21 14.67 1.81 -29.71
C LEU A 21 14.93 3.02 -28.80
N LEU A 22 15.71 3.99 -29.26
CA LEU A 22 15.99 5.21 -28.51
C LEU A 22 14.73 6.02 -28.26
N ASP A 23 13.83 6.16 -29.24
CA ASP A 23 12.54 6.85 -29.07
C ASP A 23 11.70 6.21 -27.96
N VAL A 24 11.55 4.88 -27.98
CA VAL A 24 10.80 4.16 -26.93
C VAL A 24 11.48 4.31 -25.56
N LEU A 25 12.81 4.25 -25.50
CA LEU A 25 13.55 4.42 -24.24
C LEU A 25 13.43 5.85 -23.69
N TYR A 26 13.41 6.87 -24.54
CA TYR A 26 13.17 8.25 -24.11
C TYR A 26 11.76 8.43 -23.54
N LYS A 27 10.74 7.87 -24.20
CA LYS A 27 9.36 7.90 -23.70
C LYS A 27 9.20 7.14 -22.39
N MET A 28 9.80 5.96 -22.28
CA MET A 28 9.85 5.18 -21.04
C MET A 28 10.54 5.94 -19.89
N ARG A 29 11.67 6.60 -20.17
CA ARG A 29 12.37 7.45 -19.19
C ARG A 29 11.47 8.56 -18.66
N ASP A 30 10.64 9.13 -19.54
CA ASP A 30 9.74 10.23 -19.23
C ASP A 30 8.38 9.76 -18.66
N GLY A 31 8.23 8.45 -18.41
CA GLY A 31 7.07 7.86 -17.75
C GLY A 31 5.92 7.45 -18.68
N ASP A 32 6.08 7.57 -20.00
CA ASP A 32 5.12 7.01 -20.95
C ASP A 32 5.41 5.51 -21.12
N PHE A 33 4.65 4.70 -20.40
CA PHE A 33 4.73 3.24 -20.47
C PHE A 33 3.76 2.64 -21.49
N THR A 34 2.99 3.44 -22.24
CA THR A 34 1.99 2.97 -23.21
C THR A 34 2.59 2.69 -24.59
N VAL A 35 3.78 3.23 -24.85
CA VAL A 35 4.53 3.04 -26.10
C VAL A 35 4.97 1.59 -26.25
N ARG A 36 5.06 1.08 -27.48
CA ARG A 36 5.56 -0.26 -27.75
C ARG A 36 6.47 -0.26 -28.97
N LEU A 37 7.52 -1.07 -28.88
CA LEU A 37 8.42 -1.28 -30.00
C LEU A 37 7.80 -2.31 -30.95
N SER A 38 7.53 -1.90 -32.19
CA SER A 38 6.82 -2.73 -33.17
C SER A 38 7.57 -4.03 -33.50
N PRO A 39 6.93 -5.22 -33.42
CA PRO A 39 7.57 -6.50 -33.77
C PRO A 39 7.71 -6.75 -35.28
N ARG A 40 7.11 -5.90 -36.13
CA ARG A 40 6.58 -6.32 -37.44
C ARG A 40 7.58 -6.86 -38.47
N ASP A 41 8.90 -6.75 -38.31
CA ASP A 41 9.86 -7.29 -39.30
C ASP A 41 11.17 -7.84 -38.72
N ARG A 42 11.17 -8.36 -37.48
CA ARG A 42 12.43 -8.49 -36.71
C ARG A 42 12.68 -9.91 -36.20
N GLN A 43 13.28 -10.74 -37.06
CA GLN A 43 13.92 -11.99 -36.66
C GLN A 43 15.30 -11.71 -36.03
N GLY A 44 15.71 -12.50 -35.04
CA GLY A 44 17.01 -12.37 -34.37
C GLY A 44 16.98 -11.52 -33.09
N ARG A 45 18.16 -11.10 -32.62
CA ARG A 45 18.34 -10.49 -31.29
C ARG A 45 17.54 -9.20 -31.08
N PHE A 46 17.34 -8.40 -32.11
CA PHE A 46 16.57 -7.17 -31.96
C PHE A 46 15.09 -7.46 -31.66
N GLY A 47 14.48 -8.48 -32.29
CA GLY A 47 13.11 -8.89 -31.96
C GLY A 47 12.99 -9.37 -30.51
N GLU A 48 14.02 -10.04 -29.99
CA GLU A 48 14.10 -10.43 -28.58
C GLU A 48 14.21 -9.22 -27.65
N VAL A 49 15.05 -8.23 -27.98
CA VAL A 49 15.13 -6.95 -27.24
C VAL A 49 13.78 -6.23 -27.24
N ALA A 50 13.11 -6.14 -28.40
CA ALA A 50 11.80 -5.52 -28.52
C ALA A 50 10.76 -6.19 -27.63
N ARG A 51 10.74 -7.54 -27.62
CA ARG A 51 9.85 -8.32 -26.75
C ARG A 51 10.13 -8.04 -25.26
N VAL A 52 11.38 -8.14 -24.83
CA VAL A 52 11.75 -7.91 -23.43
C VAL A 52 11.46 -6.47 -23.00
N LEU A 53 11.73 -5.48 -23.86
CA LEU A 53 11.41 -4.09 -23.57
C LEU A 53 9.90 -3.87 -23.42
N ASN A 54 9.09 -4.42 -24.33
CA ASN A 54 7.64 -4.35 -24.23
C ASN A 54 7.12 -5.04 -22.96
N GLU A 55 7.70 -6.18 -22.57
CA GLU A 55 7.36 -6.83 -21.30
C GLU A 55 7.72 -5.93 -20.10
N VAL A 56 8.86 -5.24 -20.11
CA VAL A 56 9.21 -4.28 -19.05
C VAL A 56 8.21 -3.12 -19.00
N LEU A 57 7.82 -2.58 -20.16
CA LEU A 57 6.82 -1.52 -20.28
C LEU A 57 5.46 -1.96 -19.71
N ASP A 58 5.00 -3.17 -20.04
CA ASP A 58 3.77 -3.74 -19.48
C ASP A 58 3.81 -3.81 -17.93
N HIS A 59 4.96 -4.18 -17.35
CA HIS A 59 5.11 -4.20 -15.88
C HIS A 59 5.13 -2.80 -15.26
N CYS A 60 5.77 -1.83 -15.91
CA CYS A 60 5.81 -0.44 -15.44
C CYS A 60 4.42 0.21 -15.48
N GLU A 61 3.66 -0.04 -16.55
CA GLU A 61 2.27 0.40 -16.70
C GLU A 61 1.39 -0.22 -15.62
N GLN A 62 1.42 -1.56 -15.49
CA GLN A 62 0.63 -2.26 -14.47
C GLN A 62 0.92 -1.77 -13.04
N LEU A 63 2.19 -1.56 -12.69
CA LEU A 63 2.53 -1.06 -11.36
C LEU A 63 2.06 0.38 -11.16
N SER A 64 2.18 1.24 -12.17
CA SER A 64 1.75 2.64 -12.09
C SER A 64 0.24 2.74 -11.92
N ASP A 65 -0.52 1.99 -12.72
CA ASP A 65 -1.98 1.94 -12.64
C ASP A 65 -2.44 1.40 -11.28
N GLU A 66 -1.78 0.35 -10.78
CA GLU A 66 -2.12 -0.24 -9.49
C GLU A 66 -1.86 0.72 -8.32
N LEU A 67 -0.76 1.47 -8.36
CA LEU A 67 -0.48 2.49 -7.35
C LEU A 67 -1.51 3.62 -7.38
N GLN A 68 -1.91 4.07 -8.57
CA GLN A 68 -2.97 5.07 -8.73
C GLN A 68 -4.32 4.54 -8.23
N ARG A 69 -4.65 3.27 -8.51
CA ARG A 69 -5.88 2.64 -8.05
C ARG A 69 -5.95 2.57 -6.52
N VAL A 70 -4.91 2.04 -5.88
CA VAL A 70 -4.85 1.94 -4.41
C VAL A 70 -4.88 3.32 -3.77
N SER A 71 -4.12 4.27 -4.30
CA SER A 71 -4.13 5.66 -3.83
C SER A 71 -5.51 6.31 -3.95
N GLY A 72 -6.21 6.09 -5.07
CA GLY A 72 -7.57 6.59 -5.30
C GLY A 72 -8.57 6.04 -4.28
N ILE A 73 -8.53 4.74 -4.01
CA ILE A 73 -9.39 4.08 -3.01
C ILE A 73 -9.10 4.61 -1.60
N VAL A 74 -7.83 4.74 -1.22
CA VAL A 74 -7.45 5.30 0.09
C VAL A 74 -7.89 6.76 0.21
N SER A 75 -7.68 7.57 -0.82
CA SER A 75 -7.99 9.00 -0.77
C SER A 75 -9.49 9.29 -0.83
N THR A 76 -10.27 8.46 -1.52
CA THR A 76 -11.71 8.69 -1.73
C THR A 76 -12.53 8.01 -0.65
N ASP A 77 -12.23 6.74 -0.35
CA ASP A 77 -13.04 5.90 0.54
C ASP A 77 -12.44 5.78 1.95
N GLY A 78 -11.21 6.24 2.17
CA GLY A 78 -10.49 6.05 3.45
C GLY A 78 -10.12 4.58 3.73
N ARG A 79 -10.21 3.69 2.73
CA ARG A 79 -10.04 2.25 2.90
C ARG A 79 -8.56 1.84 2.92
N LEU A 80 -7.95 1.91 4.11
CA LEU A 80 -6.55 1.51 4.35
C LEU A 80 -6.30 0.00 4.26
N SER A 81 -7.33 -0.82 4.07
CA SER A 81 -7.22 -2.28 3.88
C SER A 81 -6.94 -2.68 2.42
N GLU A 82 -6.98 -1.74 1.48
CA GLU A 82 -6.68 -2.01 0.08
C GLU A 82 -5.17 -2.29 -0.11
N ARG A 83 -4.82 -3.22 -1.01
CA ARG A 83 -3.44 -3.69 -1.21
C ARG A 83 -3.04 -3.63 -2.68
N VAL A 84 -1.76 -3.38 -2.91
CA VAL A 84 -1.12 -3.39 -4.24
C VAL A 84 -0.98 -4.83 -4.71
N SER A 85 -1.43 -5.10 -5.93
CA SER A 85 -1.34 -6.40 -6.58
C SER A 85 -0.94 -6.26 -8.05
N ILE A 86 0.16 -6.92 -8.44
CA ILE A 86 0.61 -6.98 -9.84
C ILE A 86 0.92 -8.44 -10.21
N SER A 87 0.86 -8.77 -11.50
CA SER A 87 1.17 -10.11 -11.98
C SER A 87 1.89 -10.08 -13.32
N PRO A 88 3.08 -10.72 -13.44
CA PRO A 88 3.77 -11.49 -12.40
C PRO A 88 4.63 -10.65 -11.44
N ALA A 89 4.41 -10.79 -10.12
CA ALA A 89 5.22 -10.12 -9.09
C ALA A 89 6.54 -10.87 -8.78
N ARG A 90 7.50 -10.85 -9.72
CA ARG A 90 8.80 -11.56 -9.58
C ARG A 90 9.97 -10.62 -9.27
N GLY A 91 11.05 -11.18 -8.73
CA GLY A 91 12.30 -10.45 -8.53
C GLY A 91 12.15 -9.20 -7.66
N ALA A 92 12.76 -8.09 -8.11
CA ALA A 92 12.69 -6.81 -7.43
C ALA A 92 11.26 -6.24 -7.38
N TRP A 93 10.48 -6.38 -8.45
CA TRP A 93 9.09 -5.93 -8.51
C TRP A 93 8.23 -6.54 -7.40
N GLY A 94 8.31 -7.85 -7.23
CA GLY A 94 7.59 -8.54 -6.16
C GLY A 94 8.07 -8.16 -4.76
N LYS A 95 9.37 -7.85 -4.58
CA LYS A 95 9.88 -7.34 -3.30
C LYS A 95 9.30 -5.95 -3.00
N SER A 96 9.24 -5.05 -3.98
CA SER A 96 8.67 -3.72 -3.82
C SER A 96 7.18 -3.77 -3.45
N VAL A 97 6.40 -4.61 -4.13
CA VAL A 97 4.96 -4.78 -3.82
C VAL A 97 4.75 -5.30 -2.40
N ARG A 98 5.56 -6.29 -1.96
CA ARG A 98 5.50 -6.78 -0.58
C ARG A 98 5.89 -5.71 0.44
N ALA A 99 6.92 -4.93 0.17
CA ALA A 99 7.34 -3.84 1.05
C ALA A 99 6.26 -2.76 1.18
N LEU A 100 5.63 -2.36 0.07
CA LEU A 100 4.51 -1.40 0.09
C LEU A 100 3.32 -1.92 0.88
N ASN A 101 2.92 -3.18 0.65
CA ASN A 101 1.82 -3.78 1.39
C ASN A 101 2.14 -3.94 2.89
N GLN A 102 3.38 -4.24 3.23
CA GLN A 102 3.81 -4.27 4.63
C GLN A 102 3.71 -2.89 5.28
N MET A 103 4.14 -1.82 4.60
CA MET A 103 3.97 -0.46 5.12
C MET A 103 2.49 -0.08 5.32
N LEU A 104 1.62 -0.48 4.38
CA LEU A 104 0.17 -0.27 4.52
C LEU A 104 -0.41 -1.06 5.70
N ASP A 105 0.06 -2.29 5.92
CA ASP A 105 -0.31 -3.09 7.08
C ASP A 105 0.10 -2.42 8.40
N GLU A 106 1.35 -1.96 8.49
CA GLU A 106 1.91 -1.31 9.68
C GLU A 106 1.12 -0.05 10.10
N VAL A 107 0.49 0.65 9.16
CA VAL A 107 -0.35 1.82 9.43
C VAL A 107 -1.83 1.46 9.62
N SER A 108 -2.36 0.54 8.81
CA SER A 108 -3.80 0.23 8.80
C SER A 108 -4.27 -0.48 10.07
N GLU A 109 -3.43 -1.34 10.66
CA GLU A 109 -3.80 -2.07 11.88
C GLU A 109 -3.98 -1.16 13.09
N PRO A 110 -3.01 -0.30 13.46
CA PRO A 110 -3.17 0.53 14.65
C PRO A 110 -4.28 1.56 14.49
N VAL A 111 -4.46 2.12 13.28
CA VAL A 111 -5.55 3.05 12.98
C VAL A 111 -6.92 2.38 13.17
N THR A 112 -7.09 1.17 12.63
CA THR A 112 -8.34 0.39 12.81
C THR A 112 -8.57 0.02 14.28
N SER A 113 -7.49 -0.32 15.00
CA SER A 113 -7.58 -0.63 16.42
C SER A 113 -8.02 0.57 17.24
N VAL A 114 -7.41 1.74 17.00
CA VAL A 114 -7.80 3.02 17.62
C VAL A 114 -9.26 3.34 17.36
N ALA A 115 -9.73 3.25 16.11
CA ALA A 115 -11.12 3.53 15.76
C ALA A 115 -12.10 2.67 16.58
N ARG A 116 -11.81 1.37 16.72
CA ARG A 116 -12.62 0.46 17.53
C ARG A 116 -12.68 0.87 19.00
N ILE A 117 -11.55 1.28 19.58
CA ILE A 117 -11.50 1.71 20.98
C ILE A 117 -12.25 3.02 21.18
N LEU A 118 -12.17 3.95 20.23
CA LEU A 118 -12.98 5.18 20.24
C LEU A 118 -14.48 4.86 20.20
N ASP A 119 -14.90 3.91 19.37
CA ASP A 119 -16.29 3.44 19.32
C ASP A 119 -16.73 2.81 20.66
N SER A 120 -15.87 1.99 21.29
CA SER A 120 -16.13 1.42 22.61
C SER A 120 -16.31 2.50 23.68
N VAL A 121 -15.41 3.49 23.71
CA VAL A 121 -15.47 4.64 24.62
C VAL A 121 -16.75 5.44 24.39
N ALA A 122 -17.14 5.69 23.13
CA ALA A 122 -18.37 6.38 22.80
C ALA A 122 -19.63 5.63 23.27
N ASN A 123 -19.57 4.30 23.33
CA ASN A 123 -20.62 3.45 23.87
C ASN A 123 -20.55 3.27 25.41
N GLY A 124 -19.61 3.95 26.07
CA GLY A 124 -19.44 3.92 27.53
C GLY A 124 -18.60 2.75 28.06
N ASP A 125 -18.04 1.91 27.19
CA ASP A 125 -17.06 0.90 27.60
C ASP A 125 -15.66 1.51 27.68
N LEU A 126 -15.33 2.01 28.87
CA LEU A 126 -14.03 2.61 29.19
C LEU A 126 -12.99 1.57 29.64
N SER A 127 -13.28 0.27 29.53
CA SER A 127 -12.33 -0.80 29.90
C SER A 127 -11.40 -1.19 28.74
N GLN A 128 -11.80 -0.89 27.49
CA GLN A 128 -11.05 -1.28 26.30
C GLN A 128 -9.81 -0.40 26.12
N ARG A 129 -8.69 -0.99 25.68
CA ARG A 129 -7.44 -0.27 25.39
C ARG A 129 -6.89 -0.68 24.03
N VAL A 130 -6.21 0.25 23.37
CA VAL A 130 -5.43 -0.02 22.16
C VAL A 130 -4.18 -0.80 22.59
N ASP A 131 -3.94 -1.94 21.93
CA ASP A 131 -2.68 -2.69 22.09
C ASP A 131 -1.50 -1.84 21.59
N LEU A 132 -0.44 -1.76 22.40
CA LEU A 132 0.80 -1.07 22.02
C LEU A 132 1.75 -1.97 21.24
N THR A 133 1.32 -3.18 20.92
CA THR A 133 1.99 -4.12 20.04
C THR A 133 1.14 -4.40 18.80
N SER A 134 1.84 -4.67 17.70
CA SER A 134 1.27 -5.12 16.43
C SER A 134 1.83 -6.50 16.11
N ARG A 135 1.33 -7.10 15.02
CA ARG A 135 1.92 -8.35 14.50
C ARG A 135 3.37 -8.22 14.04
N HIS A 136 3.93 -7.00 14.00
CA HIS A 136 5.32 -6.72 13.63
C HIS A 136 6.18 -6.24 14.80
N GLY A 137 5.66 -6.34 16.03
CA GLY A 137 6.35 -5.94 17.26
C GLY A 137 5.71 -4.71 17.89
N GLU A 138 6.41 -4.09 18.83
CA GLU A 138 5.93 -2.88 19.50
C GLU A 138 5.62 -1.77 18.50
N LEU A 139 4.59 -0.97 18.79
CA LEU A 139 4.34 0.25 18.04
C LEU A 139 5.47 1.25 18.34
N HIS A 140 5.85 2.02 17.33
CA HIS A 140 6.89 3.04 17.46
C HIS A 140 6.40 4.37 16.88
N GLY A 141 7.13 5.44 17.20
CA GLY A 141 6.92 6.75 16.59
C GLY A 141 5.49 7.26 16.74
N ASP A 142 4.90 7.69 15.64
CA ASP A 142 3.61 8.39 15.60
C ASP A 142 2.44 7.47 15.96
N LEU A 143 2.50 6.20 15.56
CA LEU A 143 1.47 5.22 15.86
C LEU A 143 1.46 4.86 17.34
N LEU A 144 2.62 4.74 17.98
CA LEU A 144 2.71 4.57 19.43
C LEU A 144 2.14 5.79 20.16
N ARG A 145 2.50 7.00 19.74
CA ARG A 145 1.98 8.24 20.35
C ARG A 145 0.47 8.33 20.22
N LEU A 146 -0.09 7.95 19.07
CA LEU A 146 -1.53 7.90 18.84
C LEU A 146 -2.20 6.90 19.79
N ALA A 147 -1.78 5.64 19.78
CA ALA A 147 -2.35 4.58 20.62
C ALA A 147 -2.28 4.93 22.12
N ALA A 148 -1.12 5.38 22.59
CA ALA A 148 -0.93 5.77 23.99
C ALA A 148 -1.80 6.98 24.37
N SER A 149 -2.02 7.93 23.45
CA SER A 149 -2.88 9.10 23.73
C SER A 149 -4.35 8.71 23.87
N VAL A 150 -4.82 7.77 23.05
CA VAL A 150 -6.18 7.22 23.16
C VAL A 150 -6.35 6.46 24.47
N ASN A 151 -5.37 5.65 24.87
CA ASN A 151 -5.41 4.95 26.16
C ASN A 151 -5.48 5.93 27.35
N ARG A 152 -4.63 6.97 27.37
CA ARG A 152 -4.68 8.01 28.42
C ARG A 152 -6.01 8.76 28.45
N MET A 153 -6.60 9.02 27.28
CA MET A 153 -7.93 9.63 27.20
C MET A 153 -8.99 8.73 27.84
N ALA A 154 -8.98 7.42 27.54
CA ALA A 154 -9.91 6.47 28.14
C ALA A 154 -9.72 6.35 29.66
N ASP A 155 -8.47 6.34 30.15
CA ASP A 155 -8.16 6.35 31.58
C ASP A 155 -8.76 7.59 32.27
N GLN A 156 -8.54 8.78 31.71
CA GLN A 156 -9.05 10.03 32.27
C GLN A 156 -10.58 10.07 32.31
N MET A 157 -11.25 9.55 31.28
CA MET A 157 -12.72 9.46 31.25
C MET A 157 -13.24 8.48 32.31
N SER A 158 -12.51 7.39 32.58
CA SER A 158 -12.88 6.43 33.62
C SER A 158 -12.84 7.09 35.00
N GLU A 159 -11.77 7.82 35.31
CA GLU A 159 -11.64 8.56 36.57
C GLU A 159 -12.75 9.59 36.76
N ILE A 160 -13.09 10.34 35.70
CA ILE A 160 -14.19 11.32 35.74
C ILE A 160 -15.53 10.62 35.99
N THR A 161 -15.76 9.47 35.37
CA THR A 161 -17.01 8.71 35.52
C THR A 161 -17.17 8.17 36.95
N ASP A 162 -16.07 7.68 37.53
CA ASP A 162 -16.04 7.22 38.92
C ASP A 162 -16.32 8.38 39.89
N GLU A 163 -15.70 9.53 39.65
CA GLU A 163 -15.88 10.73 40.47
C GLU A 163 -17.30 11.28 40.40
N VAL A 164 -17.89 11.35 39.20
CA VAL A 164 -19.30 11.75 39.02
C VAL A 164 -20.23 10.79 39.75
N THR A 165 -19.96 9.47 39.68
CA THR A 165 -20.75 8.47 40.39
C THR A 165 -20.64 8.62 41.90
N ARG A 166 -19.44 8.94 42.41
CA ARG A 166 -19.20 9.22 43.83
C ARG A 166 -19.97 10.45 44.29
N VAL A 167 -19.83 11.58 43.59
CA VAL A 167 -20.53 12.85 43.91
C VAL A 167 -22.05 12.66 43.84
N ALA A 168 -22.58 11.95 42.85
CA ALA A 168 -24.01 11.68 42.74
C ALA A 168 -24.55 10.86 43.92
N ARG A 169 -23.75 9.91 44.45
CA ARG A 169 -24.13 9.16 45.67
C ARG A 169 -24.13 10.06 46.90
N GLU A 170 -23.09 10.86 47.09
CA GLU A 170 -22.96 11.78 48.24
C GLU A 170 -24.11 12.78 48.26
N VAL A 171 -24.36 13.48 47.15
CA VAL A 171 -25.49 14.41 47.01
C VAL A 171 -26.83 13.69 47.12
N GLY A 172 -26.95 12.46 46.63
CA GLY A 172 -28.16 11.64 46.78
C GLY A 172 -28.42 11.18 48.22
N THR A 173 -27.38 10.98 49.01
CA THR A 173 -27.48 10.65 50.44
C THR A 173 -27.74 11.88 51.31
N GLU A 174 -27.12 13.03 50.99
CA GLU A 174 -27.31 14.28 51.73
C GLU A 174 -28.60 15.02 51.32
N GLY A 175 -29.04 14.89 50.07
CA GLY A 175 -30.22 15.54 49.51
C GLY A 175 -31.57 14.92 49.89
N LYS A 176 -31.58 13.75 50.56
CA LYS A 176 -32.82 13.11 51.07
C LYS A 176 -33.37 13.74 52.36
N LEU A 177 -32.74 14.77 52.90
CA LEU A 177 -33.20 15.49 54.11
C LEU A 177 -33.41 17.00 53.89
N GLY A 178 -33.38 17.48 52.63
CA GLY A 178 -33.35 18.91 52.30
C GLY A 178 -34.64 19.50 51.69
N GLY A 179 -35.80 18.89 51.92
CA GLY A 179 -37.11 19.39 51.51
C GLY A 179 -38.19 19.02 52.51
#